data_AF-A0A2D6KWQ3-F1
#
_entry.id   AF-A0A2D6KWQ3-F1
#
_cell.length_a   1.000
_cell.length_b   1.000
_cell.length_c   1.000
_cell.angle_alpha   90.00
_cell.angle_beta   90.00
_cell.angle_gamma   90.00
#
_symmetry.space_group_name_H-M   'P 1'
#
loop_
_entity.id
_entity.type
_entity.pdbx_description
1 polymer ?
#
loop_
_entity_poly.entity_id
_entity_poly.type
_entity_poly.pdbx_seq_one_letter_code
_entity_poly.pdbx_strand_id
1 'polypeptide(L)'
;MLLGIQIIGILFGLFMLYLSFVNYKRKEFTIKEFSFWLILWLLFITVTLIPGLLDFFVQNLKLYRTMDLFIILGFMFLIGAVFYTYTIVRRNQKKMEDIVRKMAVEKAEKKP
;
A
#
# COMPACT_ATOMS: atom_id res chain seq x y z
N MET A 1 -5.38 -18.22 23.35
CA MET A 1 -4.21 -17.56 22.72
C MET A 1 -3.73 -18.42 21.57
N LEU A 2 -3.81 -17.94 20.32
CA LEU A 2 -3.24 -18.62 19.17
C LEU A 2 -1.87 -17.98 18.87
N LEU A 3 -0.84 -18.38 19.61
CA LEU A 3 0.55 -17.89 19.46
C LEU A 3 1.03 -17.94 18.00
N GLY A 4 0.56 -18.91 17.22
CA GLY A 4 0.92 -19.07 15.81
C GLY A 4 0.54 -17.87 14.92
N ILE A 5 -0.62 -17.24 15.15
CA ILE A 5 -1.07 -16.11 14.31
C ILE A 5 -0.21 -14.87 14.56
N GLN A 6 0.16 -14.63 15.82
CA GLN A 6 1.04 -13.50 16.16
C GLN A 6 2.45 -13.68 15.57
N ILE A 7 3.01 -14.89 15.65
CA ILE A 7 4.32 -15.19 15.07
C ILE A 7 4.32 -14.94 13.55
N ILE A 8 3.30 -15.43 12.85
CA ILE A 8 3.15 -15.22 11.41
C ILE A 8 2.98 -13.72 11.10
N GLY A 9 2.17 -13.00 11.87
CA GLY A 9 1.95 -11.56 11.69
C GLY A 9 3.22 -10.73 11.89
N ILE A 10 4.03 -11.05 12.90
CA ILE A 10 5.31 -10.37 13.16
C ILE A 10 6.31 -10.68 12.05
N LEU A 11 6.45 -11.94 11.64
CA LEU A 11 7.31 -12.33 10.51
C LEU A 11 6.90 -11.60 9.23
N PHE A 12 5.60 -11.51 8.96
CA PHE A 12 5.07 -10.77 7.83
C PHE A 12 5.40 -9.27 7.93
N GLY A 13 5.20 -8.65 9.10
CA GLY A 13 5.54 -7.25 9.32
C GLY A 13 7.03 -6.95 9.10
N LEU A 14 7.92 -7.82 9.62
CA LEU A 14 9.37 -7.71 9.42
C LEU A 14 9.76 -7.89 7.95
N PHE A 15 9.15 -8.86 7.27
CA PHE A 15 9.37 -9.08 5.84
C PHE A 15 8.94 -7.87 5.01
N MET A 16 7.80 -7.26 5.32
CA MET A 16 7.31 -6.08 4.61
C MET A 16 8.14 -4.82 4.91
N LEU A 17 8.68 -4.68 6.13
CA LEU A 17 9.67 -3.65 6.45
C LEU A 17 10.95 -3.82 5.61
N TYR A 18 11.45 -5.05 5.50
CA TYR A 18 12.61 -5.35 4.67
C TYR A 18 12.35 -5.03 3.19
N LEU A 19 11.21 -5.44 2.64
CA LEU A 19 10.83 -5.10 1.26
C LEU A 19 10.74 -3.59 1.05
N SER A 20 10.14 -2.86 2.00
CA SER A 20 10.06 -1.39 1.94
C SER A 20 11.45 -0.76 1.91
N PHE A 21 12.41 -1.28 2.69
CA PHE A 21 13.80 -0.84 2.69
C PHE A 21 14.54 -1.17 1.38
N VAL A 22 14.31 -2.36 0.81
CA VAL A 22 14.89 -2.75 -0.48
C VAL A 22 14.38 -1.84 -1.60
N ASN A 23 13.08 -1.55 -1.64
CA ASN A 23 12.49 -0.67 -2.66
C ASN A 23 12.98 0.78 -2.53
N TYR A 24 13.21 1.25 -1.30
CA TYR A 24 13.88 2.53 -1.07
C TYR A 24 15.32 2.52 -1.58
N LYS A 25 16.11 1.47 -1.29
CA LYS A 25 17.50 1.35 -1.76
C LYS A 25 17.60 1.28 -3.29
N ARG A 26 16.59 0.73 -3.96
CA ARG A 26 16.48 0.68 -5.43
C ARG A 26 16.08 2.02 -6.06
N LYS A 27 15.82 3.07 -5.26
CA LYS A 27 15.30 4.38 -5.70
C LYS A 27 13.95 4.30 -6.43
N GLU A 28 13.22 3.20 -6.28
CA GLU A 28 11.87 3.07 -6.80
C GLU A 28 10.87 3.84 -5.94
N PHE A 29 11.18 4.03 -4.64
CA PHE A 29 10.41 4.85 -3.72
C PHE A 29 11.06 6.20 -3.45
N THR A 30 10.22 7.23 -3.40
CA THR A 30 10.56 8.54 -2.84
C THR A 30 10.68 8.42 -1.31
N ILE A 31 11.51 9.26 -0.66
CA ILE A 31 11.61 9.31 0.82
C ILE A 31 10.23 9.36 1.51
N LYS A 32 9.26 10.08 0.93
CA LYS A 32 7.90 10.20 1.49
C LYS A 32 7.16 8.86 1.48
N GLU A 33 7.29 8.09 0.41
CA GLU A 33 6.63 6.80 0.24
C GLU A 33 7.26 5.76 1.17
N PHE A 34 8.59 5.78 1.29
CA PHE A 34 9.30 4.93 2.26
C PHE A 34 8.86 5.21 3.69
N SER A 35 8.83 6.48 4.13
CA SER A 35 8.38 6.83 5.48
C SER A 35 6.93 6.44 5.73
N PHE A 36 6.04 6.61 4.74
CA PHE A 36 4.64 6.19 4.85
C PHE A 36 4.52 4.68 5.06
N TRP A 37 5.18 3.87 4.23
CA TRP A 37 5.16 2.41 4.36
C TRP A 37 5.80 1.95 5.67
N LEU A 38 6.89 2.57 6.09
CA LEU A 38 7.56 2.24 7.34
C LEU A 38 6.65 2.48 8.55
N ILE A 39 5.95 3.62 8.61
CA ILE A 39 4.97 3.92 9.66
C ILE A 39 3.82 2.91 9.63
N LEU A 40 3.32 2.57 8.43
CA LEU A 40 2.23 1.59 8.27
C LEU A 40 2.63 0.22 8.81
N TRP A 41 3.82 -0.28 8.48
CA TRP A 41 4.30 -1.58 8.95
C TRP A 41 4.62 -1.58 10.46
N LEU A 42 5.17 -0.49 11.00
CA LEU A 42 5.34 -0.35 12.45
C LEU A 42 4.01 -0.37 13.20
N LEU A 43 3.00 0.33 12.68
CA LEU A 43 1.65 0.32 13.24
C LEU A 43 1.04 -1.10 13.20
N PHE A 44 1.21 -1.81 12.08
CA PHE A 44 0.74 -3.19 11.92
C PHE A 44 1.38 -4.16 12.93
N ILE A 45 2.70 -4.08 13.12
CA ILE A 45 3.41 -4.88 14.12
C ILE A 45 2.91 -4.55 15.53
N THR A 46 2.69 -3.27 15.83
CA THR A 46 2.21 -2.81 17.14
C THR A 46 0.82 -3.37 17.46
N VAL A 47 -0.09 -3.31 16.48
CA VAL A 47 -1.45 -3.87 16.59
C VAL A 47 -1.42 -5.40 16.74
N THR A 48 -0.47 -6.08 16.10
CA THR A 48 -0.31 -7.54 16.20
C THR A 48 0.21 -7.98 17.57
N LEU A 49 1.11 -7.20 18.18
CA LEU A 49 1.70 -7.50 19.48
C LEU A 49 0.74 -7.30 20.65
N ILE A 50 -0.22 -6.38 20.55
CA ILE A 50 -1.14 -6.02 21.65
C ILE A 50 -2.57 -6.45 21.28
N PRO A 51 -3.02 -7.65 21.69
CA PRO A 51 -4.31 -8.23 21.28
C PRO A 51 -5.56 -7.58 21.92
N GLY A 52 -5.51 -6.29 22.28
CA GLY A 52 -6.63 -5.54 22.86
C GLY A 52 -6.72 -4.08 22.39
N LEU A 53 -5.77 -3.60 21.59
CA LEU A 53 -5.83 -2.23 21.02
C LEU A 53 -7.08 -2.02 20.16
N LEU A 54 -7.51 -3.06 19.47
CA LEU A 54 -8.66 -2.99 18.58
C LEU A 54 -9.99 -3.16 19.32
N ASP A 55 -10.00 -3.68 20.54
CA ASP A 55 -11.24 -3.87 21.29
C ASP A 55 -11.91 -2.53 21.60
N PHE A 56 -11.12 -1.47 21.78
CA PHE A 56 -11.64 -0.09 21.88
C PHE A 56 -12.44 0.31 20.63
N PHE A 57 -11.95 -0.03 19.43
CA PHE A 57 -12.65 0.25 18.18
C PHE A 57 -13.84 -0.68 17.96
N VAL A 58 -13.69 -1.98 18.25
CA VAL A 58 -14.75 -2.99 18.12
C VAL A 58 -15.98 -2.64 18.95
N GLN A 59 -15.77 -2.22 20.20
CA GLN A 59 -16.86 -1.81 21.11
C GLN A 59 -17.59 -0.55 20.61
N ASN A 60 -16.86 0.44 20.09
CA ASN A 60 -17.46 1.65 19.53
C ASN A 60 -18.23 1.38 18.22
N LEU A 61 -17.71 0.49 17.37
CA LEU A 61 -18.34 0.14 16.09
C LEU A 61 -19.43 -0.97 16.21
N LYS A 62 -19.71 -1.47 17.42
CA LYS A 62 -20.66 -2.57 17.68
C LYS A 62 -20.38 -3.83 16.85
N LEU A 63 -19.11 -4.09 16.55
CA LEU A 63 -18.73 -5.31 15.83
C LEU A 63 -18.66 -6.47 16.81
N TYR A 64 -19.16 -7.64 16.39
CA TYR A 64 -19.19 -8.83 17.26
C TYR A 64 -17.79 -9.45 17.43
N ARG A 65 -16.87 -9.22 16.48
CA ARG A 65 -15.54 -9.83 16.46
C ARG A 65 -14.50 -8.85 15.92
N THR A 66 -13.31 -8.85 16.54
CA THR A 66 -12.14 -8.09 16.09
C THR A 66 -11.71 -8.48 14.68
N MET A 67 -11.92 -9.75 14.31
CA MET A 67 -11.66 -10.27 12.95
C MET A 67 -12.48 -9.56 11.87
N ASP A 68 -13.75 -9.23 12.15
CA ASP A 68 -14.62 -8.57 11.17
C ASP A 68 -14.11 -7.16 10.85
N LEU A 69 -13.58 -6.46 11.86
CA LEU A 69 -12.97 -5.15 11.72
C LEU A 69 -11.71 -5.21 10.84
N PHE A 70 -10.86 -6.21 11.04
CA PHE A 70 -9.69 -6.45 10.17
C PHE A 70 -10.08 -6.73 8.72
N ILE A 71 -11.12 -7.55 8.50
CA ILE A 71 -11.60 -7.87 7.16
C ILE A 71 -12.09 -6.60 6.47
N ILE A 72 -12.97 -5.83 7.13
CA ILE A 72 -13.52 -4.60 6.57
C ILE A 72 -12.41 -3.59 6.26
N LEU A 73 -11.50 -3.33 7.21
CA LEU A 73 -10.38 -2.41 6.98
C LEU A 73 -9.44 -2.90 5.88
N GLY A 74 -9.16 -4.21 5.84
CA GLY A 74 -8.33 -4.82 4.80
C GLY A 74 -8.94 -4.66 3.41
N PHE A 75 -10.24 -4.91 3.27
CA PHE A 75 -10.96 -4.69 2.02
C PHE A 75 -11.01 -3.21 1.62
N MET A 76 -11.32 -2.32 2.56
CA MET A 76 -11.32 -0.87 2.30
C MET A 76 -9.94 -0.39 1.83
N PHE A 77 -8.88 -0.84 2.49
CA PHE A 77 -7.51 -0.52 2.11
C PHE A 77 -7.15 -1.08 0.72
N LEU A 78 -7.48 -2.35 0.45
CA LEU A 78 -7.23 -2.98 -0.84
C LEU A 78 -7.96 -2.27 -1.98
N ILE A 79 -9.24 -1.98 -1.82
CA ILE A 79 -10.04 -1.27 -2.83
C ILE A 79 -9.45 0.13 -3.06
N GLY A 80 -9.12 0.85 -2.00
CA GLY A 80 -8.47 2.17 -2.09
C GLY A 80 -7.12 2.11 -2.81
N ALA A 81 -6.28 1.14 -2.47
CA ALA A 81 -4.98 0.93 -3.10
C ALA A 81 -5.13 0.58 -4.58
N VAL A 82 -6.01 -0.35 -4.95
CA VAL A 82 -6.28 -0.72 -6.34
C VAL A 82 -6.79 0.48 -7.14
N PHE A 83 -7.71 1.26 -6.58
CA PHE A 83 -8.24 2.46 -7.22
C PHE A 83 -7.15 3.53 -7.44
N TYR A 84 -6.29 3.73 -6.44
CA TYR A 84 -5.15 4.64 -6.55
C TYR A 84 -4.17 4.18 -7.63
N THR A 85 -3.80 2.89 -7.64
CA THR A 85 -2.94 2.30 -8.67
C THR A 85 -3.56 2.43 -10.05
N TYR A 86 -4.85 2.12 -10.22
CA TYR A 86 -5.57 2.30 -11.48
C TYR A 86 -5.48 3.75 -11.98
N THR A 87 -5.66 4.72 -11.09
CA THR A 87 -5.58 6.15 -11.43
C THR A 87 -4.18 6.55 -11.90
N ILE A 88 -3.12 6.08 -11.23
CA ILE A 88 -1.74 6.33 -11.64
C ILE A 88 -1.47 5.70 -13.01
N VAL A 89 -1.86 4.44 -13.20
CA VAL A 89 -1.68 3.72 -14.47
C VAL A 89 -2.37 4.47 -15.60
N ARG A 90 -3.63 4.91 -15.40
CA ARG A 90 -4.38 5.67 -16.41
C ARG A 90 -3.73 7.01 -16.75
N ARG A 91 -3.20 7.72 -15.75
CA ARG A 91 -2.46 8.98 -15.97
C ARG A 91 -1.17 8.74 -16.75
N ASN A 92 -0.44 7.67 -16.44
CA ASN A 92 0.80 7.31 -17.13
C ASN A 92 0.51 6.89 -18.59
N GLN A 93 -0.54 6.12 -18.83
CA GLN A 93 -0.99 5.79 -20.19
C GLN A 93 -1.26 7.04 -21.02
N LYS A 94 -2.01 8.01 -20.48
CA LYS A 94 -2.32 9.27 -21.18
C LYS A 94 -1.06 10.08 -21.49
N LYS A 95 -0.15 10.22 -20.51
CA LYS A 95 1.14 10.91 -20.72
C LYS A 95 1.96 10.25 -21.82
N MET A 96 1.99 8.91 -21.85
CA MET A 96 2.72 8.17 -22.86
C MET A 96 2.11 8.35 -24.26
N GLU A 97 0.78 8.34 -24.36
CA GLU A 97 0.07 8.66 -25.60
C GLU A 97 0.41 10.08 -26.09
N ASP A 98 0.39 11.07 -25.20
CA ASP A 98 0.72 12.46 -25.53
C ASP A 98 2.17 12.61 -26.02
N ILE A 99 3.12 11.90 -25.40
CA ILE A 99 4.53 11.89 -25.82
C ILE A 99 4.68 11.26 -27.21
N VAL A 100 4.08 10.08 -27.43
CA VAL A 100 4.14 9.40 -28.74
C VAL A 100 3.49 10.24 -29.83
N ARG A 101 2.37 10.89 -29.55
CA ARG A 101 1.69 11.79 -30.49
C ARG A 101 2.56 12.98 -30.88
N LYS A 102 3.19 13.65 -29.90
CA LYS A 102 4.12 14.76 -30.17
C LYS A 102 5.31 14.30 -31.01
N MET A 103 5.93 13.18 -30.67
CA MET A 103 7.03 12.61 -31.45
C MET A 103 6.63 12.28 -32.89
N ALA A 104 5.41 11.77 -33.10
CA ALA A 104 4.90 11.47 -34.44
C ALA A 104 4.67 12.72 -35.29
N VAL A 105 4.08 13.77 -34.70
CA VAL A 105 3.85 15.06 -35.38
C VAL A 105 5.17 15.74 -35.72
N GLU A 106 6.10 15.85 -34.77
CA GLU A 106 7.43 16.43 -35.01
C GLU A 106 8.20 15.69 -36.10
N LYS A 107 8.07 14.36 -36.17
CA LYS A 107 8.71 13.53 -37.21
C LYS A 107 8.06 13.74 -38.58
N ALA A 108 6.76 14.00 -38.63
CA ALA A 108 6.06 14.31 -39.88
C ALA A 108 6.44 15.70 -40.42
N GLU A 109 6.58 16.70 -39.54
CA GLU A 109 6.99 18.06 -39.92
C GLU A 109 8.46 18.17 -40.34
N LYS A 110 9.33 17.30 -39.82
CA LYS A 110 10.77 17.28 -40.16
C LYS A 110 11.12 16.44 -41.39
N LYS A 111 10.14 15.83 -42.07
CA LYS A 111 10.37 15.16 -43.35
C LYS A 111 10.30 16.21 -44.49
N PRO A 112 11.33 16.32 -45.35
CA PRO A 112 11.30 17.23 -46.49
C PRO A 112 10.22 16.87 -47.50
#